data_AF-A0A957LE21-F1
#
_entry.id   AF-A0A957LE21-F1
#
_cell.length_a   1.000
_cell.length_b   1.000
_cell.length_c   1.000
_cell.angle_alpha   90.00
_cell.angle_beta   90.00
_cell.angle_gamma   90.00
#
_symmetry.space_group_name_H-M   'P 1'
#
loop_
_entity.id
_entity.type
_entity.pdbx_description
1 polymer ?
#
loop_
_entity_poly.entity_id
_entity_poly.type
_entity_poly.pdbx_seq_one_letter_code
_entity_poly.pdbx_strand_id
1 'polypeptide(L)'
;NDDGRIVLIYPIVKDRVIVGTTDIIIENPDDAVCTDEERDYFFELVDKVFPAIEVNRSHIVYEFSGVRPLPSSDANTTGQISRDHLNRIVEPANGIEFTTYNLIGGKWTTFRAFAEQVTDAALKHLGQTRQQSTAERPLPGGRDYPRTSAAQEKWITAVAEETEVPATQVQILFERYGTSARDVARFMADGNDQPLTHRPDYTVREVTYITQTEQVRHISDFIQRRSLLAMMGWLSYDLLVELSEIIGDTLGWSAAAKQEELGRVLDLLAVKHAVTFPITEVS
;
A
#
# COMPACT_ATOMS: atom_id res chain seq x y z
N ASN A 1 8.63 8.28 26.14
CA ASN A 1 9.49 9.29 25.51
C ASN A 1 9.42 10.58 26.27
N ASP A 2 10.54 11.30 26.30
CA ASP A 2 10.68 12.50 27.11
C ASP A 2 9.92 13.69 26.47
N ASP A 3 9.49 13.54 25.20
CA ASP A 3 8.65 14.47 24.44
C ASP A 3 7.12 14.19 24.56
N GLY A 4 6.71 13.17 25.33
CA GLY A 4 5.31 12.80 25.52
C GLY A 4 4.62 12.17 24.30
N ARG A 5 5.33 11.91 23.19
CA ARG A 5 4.76 11.25 22.01
C ARG A 5 4.63 9.74 22.20
N ILE A 6 3.58 9.18 21.59
CA ILE A 6 3.37 7.74 21.51
C ILE A 6 4.05 7.24 20.24
N VAL A 7 4.87 6.21 20.38
CA VAL A 7 5.43 5.45 19.27
C VAL A 7 4.95 4.01 19.41
N LEU A 8 4.52 3.44 18.29
CA LEU A 8 4.03 2.09 18.15
C LEU A 8 5.19 1.20 17.70
N ILE A 9 5.29 0.05 18.34
CA ILE A 9 6.11 -1.09 17.91
C ILE A 9 5.10 -2.19 17.63
N TYR A 10 4.79 -2.41 16.35
CA TYR A 10 3.65 -3.21 15.93
C TYR A 10 4.08 -4.40 15.07
N PRO A 11 3.79 -5.65 15.47
CA PRO A 11 4.05 -6.81 14.64
C PRO A 11 3.13 -6.77 13.41
N ILE A 12 3.71 -6.89 12.23
CA ILE A 12 2.97 -7.02 10.97
C ILE A 12 3.01 -8.48 10.51
N VAL A 13 2.70 -8.72 9.24
CA VAL A 13 2.65 -10.06 8.65
C VAL A 13 3.98 -10.82 8.89
N LYS A 14 3.87 -12.10 9.28
CA LYS A 14 5.01 -13.02 9.50
C LYS A 14 5.99 -12.53 10.59
N ASP A 15 7.18 -12.14 10.19
CA ASP A 15 8.40 -11.99 10.99
C ASP A 15 8.95 -10.55 10.93
N ARG A 16 8.05 -9.57 10.78
CA ARG A 16 8.40 -8.15 10.70
C ARG A 16 7.66 -7.35 11.76
N VAL A 17 8.31 -6.27 12.18
CA VAL A 17 7.77 -5.29 13.11
C VAL A 17 7.93 -3.91 12.49
N ILE A 18 6.89 -3.09 12.55
CA ILE A 18 6.96 -1.68 12.19
C ILE A 18 7.15 -0.83 13.46
N VAL A 19 8.06 0.14 13.40
CA VAL A 19 8.31 1.10 14.47
C VAL A 19 8.01 2.50 13.94
N GLY A 20 7.16 3.24 14.64
CA GLY A 20 6.78 4.58 14.22
C GLY A 20 5.67 5.21 15.07
N THR A 21 5.38 6.50 14.96
CA THR A 21 5.83 7.44 13.93
C THR A 21 6.49 8.67 14.56
N THR A 22 7.03 9.53 13.71
CA THR A 22 7.47 10.90 14.03
C THR A 22 6.39 11.92 13.67
N ASP A 23 6.66 13.19 13.98
CA ASP A 23 5.79 14.33 13.68
C ASP A 23 6.67 15.54 13.42
N ILE A 24 6.93 15.83 12.14
CA ILE A 24 7.89 16.82 11.66
C ILE A 24 7.17 17.67 10.60
N ILE A 25 7.31 18.99 10.70
CA ILE A 25 6.75 19.92 9.72
C ILE A 25 7.56 19.85 8.43
N ILE A 26 6.86 19.83 7.30
CA ILE A 26 7.46 19.84 5.97
C ILE A 26 6.66 20.77 5.06
N GLU A 27 7.36 21.53 4.22
CA GLU A 27 6.73 22.47 3.29
C GLU A 27 6.20 21.76 2.04
N ASN A 28 7.02 20.90 1.45
CA ASN A 28 6.67 20.14 0.26
C ASN A 28 6.49 18.65 0.60
N PRO A 29 5.27 18.09 0.45
CA PRO A 29 5.02 16.69 0.81
C PRO A 29 5.81 15.69 -0.05
N ASP A 30 6.21 16.08 -1.26
CA ASP A 30 6.97 15.21 -2.16
C ASP A 30 8.42 15.01 -1.71
N ASP A 31 8.92 15.85 -0.79
CA ASP A 31 10.29 15.76 -0.27
C ASP A 31 10.41 14.83 0.95
N ALA A 32 9.28 14.35 1.48
CA ALA A 32 9.26 13.49 2.65
C ALA A 32 10.06 12.20 2.44
N VAL A 33 11.00 11.96 3.36
CA VAL A 33 11.85 10.76 3.50
C VAL A 33 12.10 10.52 4.98
N CYS A 34 12.49 9.30 5.35
CA CYS A 34 12.95 9.03 6.71
C CYS A 34 14.38 9.58 6.88
N THR A 35 14.54 10.49 7.83
CA THR A 35 15.83 11.11 8.14
C THR A 35 16.66 10.25 9.10
N ASP A 36 17.97 10.52 9.19
CA ASP A 36 18.84 9.80 10.13
C ASP A 36 18.45 10.05 11.58
N GLU A 37 17.99 11.26 11.89
CA GLU A 37 17.51 11.67 13.20
C GLU A 37 16.25 10.89 13.60
N GLU A 38 15.34 10.63 12.65
CA GLU A 38 14.16 9.80 12.90
C GLU A 38 14.53 8.33 13.14
N ARG A 39 15.50 7.80 12.39
CA ARG A 39 16.00 6.43 12.58
C ARG A 39 16.59 6.27 13.98
N ASP A 40 17.49 7.19 14.37
CA ASP A 40 18.15 7.14 15.68
C ASP A 40 17.14 7.28 16.82
N TYR A 41 16.16 8.18 16.68
CA TYR A 41 15.04 8.30 17.62
C TYR A 41 14.27 6.99 17.82
N PHE A 42 14.05 6.20 16.77
CA PHE A 42 13.40 4.90 16.88
C PHE A 42 14.28 3.84 17.54
N PHE A 43 15.59 3.82 17.27
CA PHE A 43 16.52 2.88 17.93
C PHE A 43 16.65 3.16 19.42
N GLU A 44 16.80 4.43 19.81
CA GLU A 44 16.84 4.84 21.22
C GLU A 44 15.57 4.43 21.96
N LEU A 45 14.40 4.57 21.32
CA LEU A 45 13.15 4.10 21.89
C LEU A 45 13.13 2.58 22.07
N VAL A 46 13.53 1.83 21.04
CA VAL A 46 13.51 0.36 21.09
C VAL A 46 14.43 -0.13 22.21
N ASP A 47 15.63 0.44 22.34
CA ASP A 47 16.57 0.13 23.43
C ASP A 47 15.97 0.46 24.82
N LYS A 48 15.28 1.60 24.94
CA LYS A 48 14.62 2.00 26.19
C LYS A 48 13.49 1.04 26.61
N VAL A 49 12.73 0.50 25.65
CA VAL A 49 11.58 -0.38 25.93
C VAL A 49 11.99 -1.85 26.02
N PHE A 50 12.96 -2.27 25.20
CA PHE A 50 13.43 -3.65 25.06
C PHE A 50 14.95 -3.74 25.14
N PRO A 51 15.57 -3.42 26.29
CA PRO A 51 17.04 -3.31 26.42
C PRO A 51 17.79 -4.63 26.23
N ALA A 52 17.08 -5.76 26.22
CA ALA A 52 17.67 -7.08 25.95
C ALA A 52 17.67 -7.45 24.45
N ILE A 53 17.05 -6.62 23.59
CA ILE A 53 16.95 -6.86 22.16
C ILE A 53 17.88 -5.87 21.45
N GLU A 54 19.00 -6.38 20.95
CA GLU A 54 19.92 -5.57 20.16
C GLU A 54 19.36 -5.36 18.74
N VAL A 55 19.06 -4.11 18.39
CA VAL A 55 18.62 -3.73 17.04
C VAL A 55 19.55 -2.65 16.51
N ASN A 56 19.94 -2.77 15.24
CA ASN A 56 20.77 -1.78 14.56
C ASN A 56 20.24 -1.52 13.14
N ARG A 57 20.84 -0.54 12.44
CA ARG A 57 20.43 -0.10 11.10
C ARG A 57 20.38 -1.20 10.05
N SER A 58 21.19 -2.27 10.16
CA SER A 58 21.15 -3.40 9.22
C SER A 58 19.87 -4.26 9.33
N HIS A 59 19.09 -4.10 10.41
CA HIS A 59 17.79 -4.74 10.55
C HIS A 59 16.65 -3.95 9.89
N ILE A 60 16.90 -2.75 9.38
CA ILE A 60 15.92 -2.01 8.57
C ILE A 60 15.88 -2.65 7.20
N VAL A 61 14.76 -3.28 6.87
CA VAL A 61 14.54 -3.90 5.55
C VAL A 61 13.75 -3.01 4.59
N TYR A 62 13.02 -2.03 5.13
CA TYR A 62 12.24 -1.06 4.39
C TYR A 62 11.87 0.10 5.31
N GLU A 63 11.82 1.31 4.76
CA GLU A 63 11.33 2.50 5.44
C GLU A 63 10.38 3.27 4.51
N PHE A 64 9.47 4.05 5.10
CA PHE A 64 8.59 4.91 4.34
C PHE A 64 8.21 6.13 5.16
N SER A 65 7.98 7.24 4.46
CA SER A 65 7.50 8.49 5.04
C SER A 65 6.19 8.89 4.37
N GLY A 66 5.36 9.62 5.11
CA GLY A 66 4.06 10.09 4.63
C GLY A 66 3.65 11.36 5.38
N VAL A 67 3.06 12.29 4.63
CA VAL A 67 2.65 13.59 5.17
C VAL A 67 1.17 13.59 5.50
N ARG A 68 0.84 14.06 6.70
CA ARG A 68 -0.56 14.21 7.14
C ARG A 68 -1.10 15.55 6.63
N PRO A 69 -2.15 15.57 5.78
CA PRO A 69 -2.70 16.82 5.25
C PRO A 69 -3.61 17.48 6.28
N LEU A 70 -3.02 18.15 7.27
CA LEU A 70 -3.76 18.81 8.35
C LEU A 70 -4.30 20.19 7.91
N PRO A 71 -5.38 20.69 8.53
CA PRO A 71 -5.82 22.06 8.32
C PRO A 71 -4.72 23.07 8.66
N SER A 72 -4.59 24.12 7.85
CA SER A 72 -3.67 25.23 8.14
C SER A 72 -4.01 25.84 9.52
N SER A 73 -2.98 26.07 10.32
CA SER A 73 -3.08 26.59 11.68
C SER A 73 -1.85 27.44 11.97
N ASP A 74 -2.00 28.51 12.73
CA ASP A 74 -0.87 29.32 13.24
C ASP A 74 -0.16 28.64 14.43
N ALA A 75 -0.48 27.36 14.71
CA ALA A 75 0.11 26.61 15.81
C ALA A 75 1.57 26.24 15.51
N ASN A 76 2.46 26.61 16.44
CA ASN A 76 3.89 26.27 16.36
C ASN A 76 4.20 24.78 16.63
N THR A 77 3.20 23.97 16.99
CA THR A 77 3.36 22.53 17.24
C THR A 77 2.23 21.73 16.61
N THR A 78 2.58 20.63 15.94
CA THR A 78 1.65 19.75 15.22
C THR A 78 0.57 19.13 16.12
N GLY A 79 0.90 18.89 17.41
CA GLY A 79 -0.02 18.34 18.40
C GLY A 79 -1.23 19.24 18.72
N GLN A 80 -1.15 20.54 18.41
CA GLN A 80 -2.22 21.51 18.63
C GLN A 80 -3.15 21.67 17.41
N ILE A 81 -2.77 21.12 16.26
CA ILE A 81 -3.57 21.19 15.04
C ILE A 81 -4.71 20.16 15.13
N SER A 82 -5.93 20.58 14.81
CA SER A 82 -7.09 19.68 14.80
C SER A 82 -6.82 18.47 13.92
N ARG A 83 -7.06 17.28 14.47
CA ARG A 83 -6.97 16.00 13.75
C ARG A 83 -8.31 15.56 13.15
N ASP A 84 -9.28 16.46 13.12
CA ASP A 84 -10.58 16.23 12.50
C ASP A 84 -10.54 16.50 10.99
N HIS A 85 -11.57 16.08 10.27
CA HIS A 85 -11.71 16.36 8.84
C HIS A 85 -12.56 17.61 8.59
N LEU A 86 -12.29 18.29 7.48
CA LEU A 86 -13.02 19.48 7.05
C LEU A 86 -13.42 19.34 5.59
N ASN A 87 -14.72 19.50 5.30
CA ASN A 87 -15.22 19.71 3.95
C ASN A 87 -15.40 21.21 3.71
N ARG A 88 -14.52 21.82 2.92
CA ARG A 88 -14.63 23.23 2.53
C ARG A 88 -15.19 23.35 1.11
N ILE A 89 -16.40 23.87 1.02
CA ILE A 89 -17.07 24.15 -0.25
C ILE A 89 -16.70 25.56 -0.69
N VAL A 90 -16.19 25.70 -1.91
CA VAL A 90 -15.82 26.97 -2.54
C VAL A 90 -16.73 27.16 -3.74
N GLU A 91 -17.54 28.20 -3.71
CA GLU A 91 -18.42 28.55 -4.83
C GLU A 91 -17.63 29.16 -6.00
N PRO A 92 -18.19 29.14 -7.23
CA PRO A 92 -17.56 29.72 -8.41
C PRO A 92 -17.02 31.13 -8.15
N ALA A 93 -15.72 31.31 -8.35
CA ALA A 93 -15.02 32.57 -8.13
C ALA A 93 -13.67 32.56 -8.87
N ASN A 94 -13.11 33.75 -9.13
CA ASN A 94 -11.75 33.92 -9.67
C ASN A 94 -11.46 33.11 -10.95
N GLY A 95 -12.43 33.01 -11.87
CA GLY A 95 -12.30 32.28 -13.13
C GLY A 95 -12.59 30.78 -13.05
N ILE A 96 -12.96 30.26 -11.88
CA ILE A 96 -13.50 28.91 -11.71
C ILE A 96 -15.02 29.00 -11.78
N GLU A 97 -15.62 28.31 -12.75
CA GLU A 97 -17.07 28.37 -13.03
C GLU A 97 -17.90 27.31 -12.28
N PHE A 98 -17.26 26.46 -11.49
CA PHE A 98 -17.90 25.34 -10.81
C PHE A 98 -17.61 25.34 -9.30
N THR A 99 -18.56 24.84 -8.52
CA THR A 99 -18.38 24.65 -7.08
C THR A 99 -17.33 23.56 -6.81
N THR A 100 -16.39 23.86 -5.93
CA THR A 100 -15.30 22.96 -5.55
C THR A 100 -15.48 22.45 -4.13
N TYR A 101 -15.38 21.14 -3.93
CA TYR A 101 -15.42 20.49 -2.62
C TYR A 101 -14.00 20.11 -2.21
N ASN A 102 -13.49 20.72 -1.15
CA ASN A 102 -12.14 20.51 -0.67
C ASN A 102 -12.18 19.65 0.59
N LEU A 103 -11.66 18.43 0.49
CA LEU A 103 -11.58 17.49 1.60
C LEU A 103 -10.21 17.64 2.26
N ILE A 104 -10.19 18.19 3.47
CA ILE A 104 -8.96 18.49 4.21
C ILE A 104 -8.91 17.59 5.45
N GLY A 105 -7.76 16.98 5.73
CA GLY A 105 -7.59 16.03 6.82
C GLY A 105 -8.32 14.70 6.57
N GLY A 106 -8.84 14.13 7.65
CA GLY A 106 -9.43 12.80 7.65
C GLY A 106 -8.44 11.70 8.03
N LYS A 107 -8.99 10.61 8.56
CA LYS A 107 -8.24 9.44 8.99
C LYS A 107 -8.64 8.27 8.11
N TRP A 108 -7.71 7.33 7.94
CA TRP A 108 -8.04 6.06 7.31
C TRP A 108 -9.24 5.37 7.98
N THR A 109 -9.40 5.50 9.30
CA THR A 109 -10.53 4.90 10.04
C THR A 109 -11.87 5.61 9.81
N THR A 110 -11.87 6.87 9.35
CA THR A 110 -13.09 7.67 9.16
C THR A 110 -13.43 7.93 7.69
N PHE A 111 -12.61 7.42 6.75
CA PHE A 111 -12.69 7.73 5.33
C PHE A 111 -14.10 7.55 4.74
N ARG A 112 -14.79 6.44 5.06
CA ARG A 112 -16.12 6.11 4.55
C ARG A 112 -17.17 7.12 5.03
N ALA A 113 -17.17 7.43 6.33
CA ALA A 113 -18.12 8.38 6.90
C ALA A 113 -17.88 9.79 6.37
N PHE A 114 -16.62 10.19 6.19
CA PHE A 114 -16.28 11.48 5.60
C PHE A 114 -16.70 11.57 4.13
N ALA A 115 -16.43 10.52 3.34
CA ALA A 115 -16.88 10.44 1.95
C ALA A 115 -18.42 10.50 1.84
N GLU A 116 -19.14 9.87 2.78
CA GLU A 116 -20.60 9.95 2.85
C GLU A 116 -21.09 11.38 3.09
N GLN A 117 -20.51 12.10 4.06
CA GLN A 117 -20.85 13.51 4.35
C GLN A 117 -20.59 14.44 3.15
N VAL A 118 -19.45 14.28 2.48
CA VAL A 118 -19.09 15.09 1.30
C VAL A 118 -20.05 14.80 0.15
N THR A 119 -20.37 13.52 -0.06
CA THR A 119 -21.32 13.11 -1.10
C THR A 119 -22.72 13.66 -0.82
N ASP A 120 -23.18 13.69 0.44
CA ASP A 120 -24.48 14.27 0.79
C ASP A 120 -24.53 15.77 0.46
N ALA A 121 -23.46 16.51 0.73
CA ALA A 121 -23.35 17.91 0.35
C ALA A 121 -23.39 18.10 -1.18
N ALA A 122 -22.66 17.27 -1.93
CA ALA A 122 -22.64 17.30 -3.39
C ALA A 122 -24.02 16.95 -3.99
N LEU A 123 -24.69 15.91 -3.49
CA LEU A 123 -26.03 15.52 -3.94
C LEU A 123 -27.05 16.62 -3.69
N LYS A 124 -27.00 17.28 -2.52
CA LYS A 124 -27.85 18.44 -2.22
C LYS A 124 -27.66 19.56 -3.23
N HIS A 125 -26.41 19.88 -3.58
CA HIS A 125 -26.10 20.90 -4.59
C HIS A 125 -26.64 20.51 -5.98
N LEU A 126 -26.57 19.23 -6.35
CA LEU A 126 -27.07 18.70 -7.61
C LEU A 126 -28.61 18.50 -7.65
N GLY A 127 -29.31 18.78 -6.54
CA GLY A 127 -30.75 18.47 -6.42
C GLY A 127 -31.06 16.98 -6.51
N GLN A 128 -30.12 16.12 -6.12
CA GLN A 128 -30.23 14.67 -6.18
C GLN A 128 -30.42 14.06 -4.79
N THR A 129 -31.05 12.89 -4.73
CA THR A 129 -31.23 12.13 -3.48
C THR A 129 -30.34 10.88 -3.51
N ARG A 130 -29.70 10.58 -2.37
CA ARG A 130 -28.93 9.36 -2.18
C ARG A 130 -29.82 8.13 -2.36
N GLN A 131 -29.41 7.23 -3.25
CA GLN A 131 -30.14 5.99 -3.53
C GLN A 131 -29.69 4.81 -2.67
N GLN A 132 -28.42 4.80 -2.27
CA GLN A 132 -27.82 3.71 -1.52
C GLN A 132 -26.80 4.24 -0.48
N SER A 133 -26.75 3.58 0.68
CA SER A 133 -25.69 3.82 1.66
C SER A 133 -24.45 2.97 1.33
N THR A 134 -23.30 3.45 1.76
CA THR A 134 -22.02 2.72 1.69
C THR A 134 -21.72 1.95 2.98
N ALA A 135 -22.50 2.14 4.05
CA ALA A 135 -22.20 1.59 5.38
C ALA A 135 -22.05 0.06 5.39
N GLU A 136 -22.94 -0.64 4.69
CA GLU A 136 -22.98 -2.11 4.63
C GLU A 136 -22.48 -2.65 3.29
N ARG A 137 -21.90 -1.79 2.42
CA ARG A 137 -21.43 -2.22 1.10
C ARG A 137 -20.06 -2.90 1.27
N PRO A 138 -19.92 -4.21 0.96
CA PRO A 138 -18.62 -4.85 1.02
C PRO A 138 -17.69 -4.28 -0.05
N LEU A 139 -16.43 -4.09 0.31
CA LEU A 139 -15.35 -3.82 -0.64
C LEU A 139 -15.03 -5.09 -1.46
N PRO A 140 -14.38 -4.96 -2.64
CA PRO A 140 -13.81 -6.10 -3.34
C PRO A 140 -12.97 -6.97 -2.40
N GLY A 141 -13.03 -8.29 -2.59
CA GLY A 141 -12.45 -9.26 -1.66
C GLY A 141 -13.20 -9.48 -0.34
N GLY A 142 -14.13 -8.59 0.04
CA GLY A 142 -14.91 -8.69 1.28
C GLY A 142 -16.35 -9.20 1.13
N ARG A 143 -16.83 -9.37 -0.10
CA ARG A 143 -18.18 -9.89 -0.36
C ARG A 143 -18.26 -11.37 -0.03
N ASP A 144 -19.30 -11.77 0.69
CA ASP A 144 -19.53 -13.16 1.12
C ASP A 144 -18.33 -13.80 1.83
N TYR A 145 -17.58 -12.98 2.57
CA TYR A 145 -16.32 -13.39 3.19
C TYR A 145 -16.53 -14.48 4.27
N PRO A 146 -15.89 -15.65 4.15
CA PRO A 146 -15.98 -16.70 5.16
C PRO A 146 -15.27 -16.27 6.46
N ARG A 147 -16.05 -16.18 7.55
CA ARG A 147 -15.58 -15.61 8.83
C ARG A 147 -14.99 -16.62 9.82
N THR A 148 -15.17 -17.91 9.58
CA THR A 148 -14.62 -18.98 10.43
C THR A 148 -13.57 -19.77 9.67
N SER A 149 -12.59 -20.34 10.37
CA SER A 149 -11.54 -21.15 9.74
C SER A 149 -12.12 -22.32 8.95
N ALA A 150 -13.15 -22.99 9.47
CA ALA A 150 -13.84 -24.07 8.76
C ALA A 150 -14.54 -23.60 7.47
N ALA A 151 -15.15 -22.39 7.48
CA ALA A 151 -15.76 -21.82 6.28
C ALA A 151 -14.70 -21.38 5.27
N GLN A 152 -13.55 -20.88 5.73
CA GLN A 152 -12.41 -20.51 4.88
C GLN A 152 -11.81 -21.75 4.21
N GLU A 153 -11.56 -22.82 4.96
CA GLU A 153 -11.04 -24.09 4.43
C GLU A 153 -11.99 -24.68 3.37
N LYS A 154 -13.31 -24.66 3.64
CA LYS A 154 -14.31 -25.07 2.67
C LYS A 154 -14.30 -24.20 1.41
N TRP A 155 -14.17 -22.89 1.56
CA TRP A 155 -14.10 -21.96 0.43
C TRP A 155 -12.84 -22.19 -0.41
N ILE A 156 -11.68 -22.35 0.23
CA ILE A 156 -10.39 -22.62 -0.41
C ILE A 156 -10.45 -23.93 -1.18
N THR A 157 -10.96 -25.00 -0.55
CA THR A 157 -11.12 -26.32 -1.19
C THR A 157 -12.01 -26.22 -2.43
N ALA A 158 -13.16 -25.55 -2.31
CA ALA A 158 -14.07 -25.38 -3.43
C ALA A 158 -13.45 -24.60 -4.61
N VAL A 159 -12.66 -23.56 -4.33
CA VAL A 159 -11.97 -22.79 -5.38
C VAL A 159 -10.82 -23.59 -6.01
N ALA A 160 -10.10 -24.37 -5.21
CA ALA A 160 -9.05 -25.26 -5.70
C ALA A 160 -9.62 -26.34 -6.63
N GLU A 161 -10.75 -26.95 -6.25
CA GLU A 161 -11.48 -27.91 -7.10
C GLU A 161 -12.04 -27.26 -8.37
N GLU A 162 -12.56 -26.05 -8.27
CA GLU A 162 -13.12 -25.30 -9.41
C GLU A 162 -12.05 -24.92 -10.46
N THR A 163 -10.87 -24.54 -10.00
CA THR A 163 -9.82 -23.94 -10.85
C THR A 163 -8.65 -24.87 -11.12
N GLU A 164 -8.60 -26.04 -10.48
CA GLU A 164 -7.46 -26.97 -10.47
C GLU A 164 -6.14 -26.34 -9.96
N VAL A 165 -6.18 -25.13 -9.41
CA VAL A 165 -5.06 -24.48 -8.72
C VAL A 165 -4.87 -25.18 -7.37
N PRO A 166 -3.64 -25.55 -6.98
CA PRO A 166 -3.38 -26.20 -5.70
C PRO A 166 -3.97 -25.41 -4.52
N ALA A 167 -4.61 -26.12 -3.58
CA ALA A 167 -5.27 -25.48 -2.42
C ALA A 167 -4.33 -24.60 -1.58
N THR A 168 -3.04 -24.95 -1.52
CA THR A 168 -2.01 -24.13 -0.87
C THR A 168 -1.81 -22.78 -1.56
N GLN A 169 -1.85 -22.74 -2.90
CA GLN A 169 -1.77 -21.49 -3.65
C GLN A 169 -3.06 -20.68 -3.52
N VAL A 170 -4.23 -21.33 -3.57
CA VAL A 170 -5.52 -20.67 -3.33
C VAL A 170 -5.58 -20.05 -1.93
N GLN A 171 -5.02 -20.72 -0.92
CA GLN A 171 -4.90 -20.15 0.43
C GLN A 171 -4.07 -18.86 0.43
N ILE A 172 -2.90 -18.86 -0.22
CA ILE A 172 -2.05 -17.66 -0.35
C ILE A 172 -2.82 -16.52 -1.03
N LEU A 173 -3.52 -16.81 -2.13
CA LEU A 173 -4.35 -15.82 -2.82
C LEU A 173 -5.47 -15.31 -1.92
N PHE A 174 -6.14 -16.19 -1.17
CA PHE A 174 -7.22 -15.81 -0.25
C PHE A 174 -6.72 -14.90 0.88
N GLU A 175 -5.53 -15.18 1.44
CA GLU A 175 -4.90 -14.31 2.44
C GLU A 175 -4.57 -12.92 1.90
N ARG A 176 -4.24 -12.79 0.60
CA ARG A 176 -3.91 -11.51 -0.05
C ARG A 176 -5.13 -10.74 -0.54
N TYR A 177 -6.08 -11.42 -1.17
CA TYR A 177 -7.15 -10.81 -1.97
C TYR A 177 -8.56 -11.10 -1.43
N GLY A 178 -8.67 -11.85 -0.34
CA GLY A 178 -9.96 -12.30 0.20
C GLY A 178 -10.74 -13.12 -0.83
N THR A 179 -12.04 -12.89 -0.93
CA THR A 179 -12.90 -13.63 -1.87
C THR A 179 -12.65 -13.31 -3.34
N SER A 180 -11.95 -12.23 -3.66
CA SER A 180 -11.50 -11.91 -5.03
C SER A 180 -10.39 -12.85 -5.51
N ALA A 181 -9.77 -13.62 -4.61
CA ALA A 181 -8.81 -14.66 -4.96
C ALA A 181 -9.35 -15.70 -5.95
N ARG A 182 -10.67 -15.92 -5.99
CA ARG A 182 -11.29 -16.83 -6.96
C ARG A 182 -11.10 -16.34 -8.40
N ASP A 183 -11.21 -15.04 -8.63
CA ASP A 183 -11.04 -14.47 -9.98
C ASP A 183 -9.57 -14.52 -10.41
N VAL A 184 -8.65 -14.29 -9.48
CA VAL A 184 -7.20 -14.48 -9.71
C VAL A 184 -6.90 -15.94 -10.04
N ALA A 185 -7.41 -16.90 -9.25
CA ALA A 185 -7.20 -18.33 -9.46
C ALA A 185 -7.77 -18.81 -10.81
N ARG A 186 -8.96 -18.33 -11.20
CA ARG A 186 -9.53 -18.60 -12.53
C ARG A 186 -8.65 -18.08 -13.65
N PHE A 187 -8.14 -16.86 -13.52
CA PHE A 187 -7.23 -16.30 -14.51
C PHE A 187 -5.93 -17.10 -14.59
N MET A 188 -5.36 -17.51 -13.46
CA MET A 188 -4.17 -18.38 -13.42
C MET A 188 -4.42 -19.70 -14.15
N ALA A 189 -5.54 -20.37 -13.89
CA ALA A 189 -5.91 -21.66 -14.48
C ALA A 189 -6.17 -21.61 -16.00
N ASP A 190 -6.59 -20.47 -16.54
CA ASP A 190 -6.91 -20.30 -17.96
C ASP A 190 -5.66 -20.27 -18.88
N GLY A 191 -4.45 -20.38 -18.34
CA GLY A 191 -3.24 -20.43 -19.13
C GLY A 191 -2.09 -21.15 -18.44
N ASN A 192 -0.95 -21.24 -19.13
CA ASN A 192 0.25 -21.79 -18.51
C ASN A 192 0.78 -20.80 -17.46
N ASP A 193 0.75 -21.21 -16.20
CA ASP A 193 1.30 -20.43 -15.10
C ASP A 193 2.57 -21.09 -14.55
N GLN A 194 3.47 -20.26 -14.03
CA GLN A 194 4.62 -20.73 -13.28
C GLN A 194 4.91 -19.80 -12.11
N PRO A 195 5.42 -20.33 -10.98
CA PRO A 195 5.96 -19.52 -9.90
C PRO A 195 7.06 -18.58 -10.42
N LEU A 196 7.18 -17.41 -9.80
CA LEU A 196 8.34 -16.54 -10.03
C LEU A 196 9.61 -17.23 -9.51
N THR A 197 10.71 -17.04 -10.23
CA THR A 197 12.01 -17.62 -9.91
C THR A 197 12.54 -17.10 -8.58
N HIS A 198 12.46 -15.77 -8.38
CA HIS A 198 13.02 -15.10 -7.20
C HIS A 198 11.99 -14.91 -6.08
N ARG A 199 10.72 -15.29 -6.33
CA ARG A 199 9.65 -15.23 -5.32
C ARG A 199 8.51 -16.24 -5.59
N PRO A 200 8.72 -17.55 -5.33
CA PRO A 200 7.82 -18.62 -5.75
C PRO A 200 6.41 -18.64 -5.13
N ASP A 201 6.13 -17.83 -4.11
CA ASP A 201 4.77 -17.64 -3.58
C ASP A 201 3.94 -16.62 -4.40
N TYR A 202 4.53 -16.04 -5.45
CA TYR A 202 3.84 -15.33 -6.53
C TYR A 202 4.02 -16.10 -7.83
N THR A 203 3.09 -15.91 -8.76
CA THR A 203 3.17 -16.51 -10.11
C THR A 203 3.17 -15.45 -11.20
N VAL A 204 3.61 -15.83 -12.40
CA VAL A 204 3.61 -14.95 -13.58
C VAL A 204 2.19 -14.46 -13.90
N ARG A 205 1.19 -15.36 -13.87
CA ARG A 205 -0.19 -14.99 -14.17
C ARG A 205 -0.85 -14.20 -13.05
N GLU A 206 -0.46 -14.39 -11.78
CA GLU A 206 -0.89 -13.52 -10.67
C GLU A 206 -0.44 -12.08 -10.93
N VAL A 207 0.86 -11.87 -11.20
CA VAL A 207 1.40 -10.53 -11.52
C VAL A 207 0.71 -9.92 -12.75
N THR A 208 0.49 -10.74 -13.78
CA THR A 208 -0.21 -10.33 -15.00
C THR A 208 -1.64 -9.88 -14.70
N TYR A 209 -2.41 -10.65 -13.93
CA TYR A 209 -3.79 -10.34 -13.57
C TYR A 209 -3.89 -9.02 -12.82
N ILE A 210 -3.06 -8.84 -11.78
CA ILE A 210 -3.02 -7.62 -10.98
C ILE A 210 -2.62 -6.43 -11.87
N THR A 211 -1.69 -6.64 -12.80
CA THR A 211 -1.27 -5.59 -13.74
C THR A 211 -2.42 -5.13 -14.64
N GLN A 212 -3.22 -6.08 -15.15
CA GLN A 212 -4.35 -5.78 -16.04
C GLN A 212 -5.55 -5.17 -15.31
N THR A 213 -5.77 -5.53 -14.04
CA THR A 213 -7.03 -5.21 -13.34
C THR A 213 -6.90 -4.12 -12.28
N GLU A 214 -5.71 -3.86 -11.76
CA GLU A 214 -5.52 -2.97 -10.60
C GLU A 214 -4.74 -1.69 -10.92
N GLN A 215 -4.75 -1.27 -12.18
CA GLN A 215 -4.10 -0.04 -12.67
C GLN A 215 -2.60 0.05 -12.34
N VAL A 216 -1.87 -1.03 -12.53
CA VAL A 216 -0.40 -0.98 -12.51
C VAL A 216 0.05 -0.29 -13.79
N ARG A 217 0.82 0.78 -13.63
CA ARG A 217 1.44 1.56 -14.70
C ARG A 217 2.95 1.63 -14.58
N HIS A 218 3.47 1.26 -13.43
CA HIS A 218 4.89 1.23 -13.12
C HIS A 218 5.21 0.05 -12.21
N ILE A 219 6.47 -0.42 -12.21
CA ILE A 219 6.92 -1.51 -11.32
C ILE A 219 6.64 -1.16 -9.85
N SER A 220 6.88 0.10 -9.46
CA SER A 220 6.59 0.63 -8.11
C SER A 220 5.14 0.45 -7.67
N ASP A 221 4.18 0.47 -8.60
CA ASP A 221 2.77 0.34 -8.27
C ASP A 221 2.47 -1.07 -7.75
N PHE A 222 3.11 -2.07 -8.36
CA PHE A 222 2.99 -3.46 -7.93
C PHE A 222 3.72 -3.70 -6.60
N ILE A 223 5.02 -3.38 -6.53
CA ILE A 223 5.85 -3.78 -5.38
C ILE A 223 5.55 -3.02 -4.08
N GLN A 224 5.02 -1.78 -4.16
CA GLN A 224 4.70 -0.95 -3.00
C GLN A 224 3.21 -0.88 -2.67
N ARG A 225 2.31 -1.05 -3.66
CA ARG A 225 0.88 -0.75 -3.47
C ARG A 225 -0.08 -1.89 -3.79
N ARG A 226 0.30 -2.87 -4.62
CA ARG A 226 -0.52 -4.07 -4.89
C ARG A 226 0.01 -5.33 -4.22
N SER A 227 1.22 -5.27 -3.68
CA SER A 227 1.85 -6.34 -2.92
C SER A 227 2.55 -5.79 -1.69
N LEU A 228 2.99 -6.68 -0.81
CA LEU A 228 3.78 -6.34 0.37
C LEU A 228 5.29 -6.56 0.13
N LEU A 229 5.72 -6.81 -1.11
CA LEU A 229 7.10 -7.20 -1.42
C LEU A 229 8.14 -6.20 -0.89
N ALA A 230 7.92 -4.90 -1.15
CA ALA A 230 8.80 -3.84 -0.69
C ALA A 230 8.79 -3.73 0.85
N MET A 231 7.59 -3.58 1.45
CA MET A 231 7.44 -3.40 2.90
C MET A 231 7.99 -4.56 3.73
N MET A 232 7.96 -5.78 3.17
CA MET A 232 8.49 -6.96 3.84
C MET A 232 10.00 -7.18 3.64
N GLY A 233 10.65 -6.35 2.82
CA GLY A 233 12.06 -6.50 2.48
C GLY A 233 12.34 -7.75 1.65
N TRP A 234 11.41 -8.14 0.79
CA TRP A 234 11.52 -9.34 -0.05
C TRP A 234 12.01 -9.04 -1.47
N LEU A 235 12.42 -7.81 -1.73
CA LEU A 235 12.97 -7.42 -3.02
C LEU A 235 14.40 -7.92 -3.18
N SER A 236 14.74 -8.28 -4.41
CA SER A 236 16.09 -8.43 -4.91
C SER A 236 16.18 -7.75 -6.27
N TYR A 237 17.39 -7.46 -6.74
CA TYR A 237 17.60 -6.95 -8.09
C TYR A 237 16.98 -7.89 -9.14
N ASP A 238 17.25 -9.19 -9.03
CA ASP A 238 16.74 -10.19 -9.97
C ASP A 238 15.21 -10.31 -9.96
N LEU A 239 14.58 -10.14 -8.79
CA LEU A 239 13.12 -10.08 -8.71
C LEU A 239 12.58 -8.83 -9.41
N LEU A 240 13.24 -7.69 -9.29
CA LEU A 240 12.83 -6.46 -10.00
C LEU A 240 12.99 -6.60 -11.51
N VAL A 241 14.06 -7.27 -11.98
CA VAL A 241 14.24 -7.62 -13.40
C VAL A 241 13.10 -8.53 -13.87
N GLU A 242 12.83 -9.61 -13.14
CA GLU A 242 11.75 -10.56 -13.45
C GLU A 242 10.37 -9.87 -13.51
N LEU A 243 10.06 -9.02 -12.53
CA LEU A 243 8.82 -8.24 -12.52
C LEU A 243 8.77 -7.21 -13.64
N SER A 244 9.89 -6.57 -13.98
CA SER A 244 9.99 -5.64 -15.11
C SER A 244 9.62 -6.32 -16.43
N GLU A 245 10.08 -7.55 -16.64
CA GLU A 245 9.74 -8.32 -17.84
C GLU A 245 8.24 -8.62 -17.90
N ILE A 246 7.66 -9.15 -16.81
CA ILE A 246 6.25 -9.55 -16.76
C ILE A 246 5.31 -8.35 -16.87
N ILE A 247 5.54 -7.31 -16.07
CA ILE A 247 4.72 -6.09 -16.08
C ILE A 247 4.88 -5.38 -17.42
N GLY A 248 6.11 -5.28 -17.92
CA GLY A 248 6.41 -4.66 -19.20
C GLY A 248 5.76 -5.37 -20.38
N ASP A 249 5.83 -6.70 -20.45
CA ASP A 249 5.14 -7.47 -21.50
C ASP A 249 3.63 -7.27 -21.43
N THR A 250 3.07 -7.29 -20.21
CA THR A 250 1.63 -7.08 -19.98
C THR A 250 1.18 -5.70 -20.44
N LEU A 251 2.01 -4.67 -20.27
CA LEU A 251 1.72 -3.29 -20.66
C LEU A 251 2.19 -2.93 -22.08
N GLY A 252 2.86 -3.85 -22.78
CA GLY A 252 3.39 -3.63 -24.13
C GLY A 252 4.60 -2.70 -24.19
N TRP A 253 5.43 -2.67 -23.15
CA TRP A 253 6.66 -1.89 -23.11
C TRP A 253 7.72 -2.45 -24.06
N SER A 254 8.47 -1.54 -24.69
CA SER A 254 9.70 -1.91 -25.39
C SER A 254 10.79 -2.33 -24.40
N ALA A 255 11.81 -3.06 -24.88
CA ALA A 255 12.97 -3.41 -24.05
C ALA A 255 13.65 -2.18 -23.42
N ALA A 256 13.73 -1.06 -24.15
CA ALA A 256 14.26 0.20 -23.62
C ALA A 256 13.38 0.76 -22.49
N ALA A 257 12.06 0.73 -22.64
CA ALA A 257 11.13 1.19 -21.61
C ALA A 257 11.18 0.30 -20.34
N LYS A 258 11.35 -1.02 -20.49
CA LYS A 258 11.59 -1.93 -19.36
C LYS A 258 12.85 -1.54 -18.59
N GLN A 259 13.94 -1.29 -19.30
CA GLN A 259 15.21 -0.87 -18.69
C GLN A 259 15.10 0.49 -17.99
N GLU A 260 14.40 1.46 -18.60
CA GLU A 260 14.13 2.77 -18.01
C GLU A 260 13.31 2.66 -16.72
N GLU A 261 12.22 1.88 -16.74
CA GLU A 261 11.38 1.64 -15.56
C GLU A 261 12.12 0.90 -14.45
N LEU A 262 13.00 -0.05 -14.79
CA LEU A 262 13.87 -0.71 -13.83
C LEU A 262 14.83 0.30 -13.16
N GLY A 263 15.46 1.18 -13.94
CA GLY A 263 16.29 2.26 -13.40
C GLY A 263 15.48 3.18 -12.48
N ARG A 264 14.30 3.62 -12.92
CA ARG A 264 13.42 4.51 -12.16
C ARG A 264 12.98 3.91 -10.82
N VAL A 265 12.65 2.62 -10.76
CA VAL A 265 12.24 1.97 -9.50
C VAL A 265 13.41 1.76 -8.56
N LEU A 266 14.62 1.49 -9.08
CA LEU A 266 15.84 1.39 -8.27
C LEU A 266 16.20 2.73 -7.63
N ASP A 267 16.15 3.81 -8.40
CA ASP A 267 16.39 5.17 -7.88
C ASP A 267 15.35 5.56 -6.83
N LEU A 268 14.07 5.25 -7.08
CA LEU A 268 12.99 5.48 -6.11
C LEU A 268 13.27 4.73 -4.79
N LEU A 269 13.62 3.45 -4.86
CA LEU A 269 13.91 2.63 -3.69
C LEU A 269 15.12 3.15 -2.91
N ALA A 270 16.18 3.56 -3.62
CA ALA A 270 17.39 4.10 -2.99
C ALA A 270 17.11 5.44 -2.30
N VAL A 271 16.44 6.37 -2.99
CA VAL A 271 16.24 7.75 -2.53
C VAL A 271 15.14 7.85 -1.47
N LYS A 272 14.01 7.15 -1.66
CA LYS A 272 12.84 7.29 -0.79
C LYS A 272 12.73 6.24 0.32
N HIS A 273 13.42 5.11 0.15
CA HIS A 273 13.24 3.94 1.03
C HIS A 273 14.55 3.35 1.53
N ALA A 274 15.70 3.97 1.24
CA ALA A 274 17.04 3.48 1.58
C ALA A 274 17.31 2.01 1.19
N VAL A 275 16.59 1.50 0.18
CA VAL A 275 16.76 0.13 -0.33
C VAL A 275 17.70 0.18 -1.52
N THR A 276 18.86 -0.46 -1.37
CA THR A 276 19.84 -0.63 -2.44
C THR A 276 20.17 -2.11 -2.59
N PHE A 277 20.53 -2.51 -3.81
CA PHE A 277 20.98 -3.86 -4.10
C PHE A 277 22.46 -3.83 -4.47
N PRO A 278 23.27 -4.79 -4.01
CA PRO A 278 24.64 -4.91 -4.48
C PRO A 278 24.61 -5.06 -6.00
N ILE A 279 25.37 -4.23 -6.71
CA ILE A 279 25.59 -4.41 -8.14
C ILE A 279 26.37 -5.71 -8.28
N THR A 280 25.71 -6.78 -8.68
CA THR A 280 26.40 -7.96 -9.20
C THR A 280 27.07 -7.50 -10.49
N GLU A 281 28.41 -7.42 -10.47
CA GLU A 281 29.17 -7.22 -11.71
C GLU A 281 28.70 -8.25 -12.73
N VAL A 282 28.10 -7.77 -13.82
CA VAL A 282 27.68 -8.61 -14.93
C VAL A 282 28.94 -9.21 -15.52
N SER A 283 29.17 -10.50 -15.29
CA SER A 283 30.25 -11.29 -15.91
C SER A 283 29.98 -11.54 -17.38
#